data_AF-A0A382L9R4-F1
#
_entry.id   AF-A0A382L9R4-F1
#
_cell.length_a   1.000
_cell.length_b   1.000
_cell.length_c   1.000
_cell.angle_alpha   90.00
_cell.angle_beta   90.00
_cell.angle_gamma   90.00
#
_symmetry.space_group_name_H-M   'P 1'
#
loop_
_entity.id
_entity.type
_entity.pdbx_description
1 polymer ?
#
loop_
_entity_poly.entity_id
_entity_poly.type
_entity_poly.pdbx_seq_one_letter_code
_entity_poly.pdbx_strand_id
1 'polypeptide(L)'
;MNKDRFRDTARGVIEDTDNNTEWLPKDSYGDLGKWVNLQEGINYAQLMNQIYAGGQSDWAIPNKEDLLNLYVEEFNQKDWEGNDVHIAPSFLTNCSHYLWSSENNSNGQNLRIDLKRL
;
A
#
# COMPACT_ATOMS: atom_id res chain seq x y z
N MET A 1 -13.57 1.55 -15.88
CA MET A 1 -12.69 1.89 -14.75
C MET A 1 -12.09 3.28 -14.98
N ASN A 2 -12.13 4.15 -13.97
CA ASN A 2 -11.58 5.49 -14.08
C ASN A 2 -10.04 5.42 -14.12
N LYS A 3 -9.44 5.69 -15.28
CA LYS A 3 -7.97 5.67 -15.43
C LYS A 3 -7.28 6.73 -14.58
N ASP A 4 -8.03 7.73 -14.12
CA ASP A 4 -7.55 8.82 -13.30
C ASP A 4 -7.86 8.60 -11.81
N ARG A 5 -8.19 7.38 -11.36
CA ARG A 5 -8.53 7.12 -9.95
C ARG A 5 -7.34 7.40 -9.03
N PHE A 6 -6.18 6.83 -9.34
CA PHE A 6 -4.94 6.94 -8.56
C PHE A 6 -4.02 8.00 -9.18
N ARG A 7 -3.93 9.17 -8.54
CA ARG A 7 -3.22 10.34 -9.07
C ARG A 7 -2.00 10.67 -8.24
N ASP A 8 -0.84 10.71 -8.87
CA ASP A 8 0.34 11.29 -8.23
C ASP A 8 0.15 12.80 -8.06
N THR A 9 0.53 13.31 -6.89
CA THR A 9 0.38 14.71 -6.51
C THR A 9 1.75 15.38 -6.41
N ALA A 10 1.78 16.70 -6.54
CA ALA A 10 3.02 17.47 -6.34
C ALA A 10 3.62 17.34 -4.92
N ARG A 11 2.87 16.78 -3.96
CA ARG A 11 3.34 16.49 -2.60
C ARG A 11 4.12 15.17 -2.51
N GLY A 12 4.07 14.33 -3.54
CA GLY A 12 4.69 13.00 -3.53
C GLY A 12 3.84 11.94 -2.82
N VAL A 13 2.51 12.06 -2.90
CA VAL A 13 1.53 11.05 -2.48
C VAL A 13 0.61 10.69 -3.64
N ILE A 14 0.03 9.51 -3.58
CA ILE A 14 -0.97 9.03 -4.53
C ILE A 14 -2.36 9.26 -3.93
N GLU A 15 -3.15 10.10 -4.56
CA GLU A 15 -4.56 10.32 -4.21
C GLU A 15 -5.43 9.24 -4.86
N ASP A 16 -6.25 8.55 -4.06
CA ASP A 16 -7.34 7.68 -4.52
C ASP A 16 -8.65 8.47 -4.50
N THR A 17 -9.04 8.96 -5.67
CA THR A 17 -10.21 9.86 -5.83
C THR A 17 -11.56 9.17 -5.62
N ASP A 18 -11.62 7.84 -5.68
CA ASP A 18 -12.88 7.11 -5.49
C ASP A 18 -13.14 6.82 -3.99
N ASN A 19 -12.08 6.63 -3.19
CA ASN A 19 -12.20 6.34 -1.75
C ASN A 19 -11.83 7.52 -0.85
N ASN A 20 -11.38 8.64 -1.42
CA ASN A 20 -10.94 9.82 -0.68
C ASN A 20 -9.84 9.47 0.34
N THR A 21 -8.86 8.68 -0.10
CA THR A 21 -7.68 8.27 0.67
C THR A 21 -6.40 8.67 -0.04
N GLU A 22 -5.31 8.81 0.71
CA GLU A 22 -3.98 9.03 0.16
C GLU A 22 -3.08 7.84 0.50
N TRP A 23 -2.12 7.58 -0.38
CA TRP A 23 -1.16 6.51 -0.26
C TRP A 23 0.25 7.04 -0.44
N LEU A 24 1.20 6.43 0.27
CA LEU A 24 2.61 6.58 -0.06
C LEU A 24 2.89 5.86 -1.39
N PRO A 25 3.73 6.42 -2.27
CA PRO A 25 4.05 5.80 -3.56
C PRO A 25 4.89 4.52 -3.43
N LYS A 26 5.53 4.31 -2.28
CA LYS A 26 6.27 3.11 -1.91
C LYS A 26 5.66 2.48 -0.66
N ASP A 27 5.78 1.17 -0.59
CA ASP A 27 5.54 0.43 0.65
C ASP A 27 6.83 0.32 1.48
N SER A 28 6.70 -0.27 2.68
CA SER A 28 7.86 -0.48 3.56
C SER A 28 8.94 -1.36 2.93
N TYR A 29 8.59 -2.29 2.03
CA TYR A 29 9.58 -3.10 1.35
C TYR A 29 10.43 -2.24 0.40
N GLY A 30 9.79 -1.38 -0.40
CA GLY A 30 10.47 -0.49 -1.34
C GLY A 30 11.47 0.46 -0.67
N ASP A 31 11.24 0.86 0.59
CA ASP A 31 12.16 1.70 1.35
C ASP A 31 13.18 0.93 2.21
N LEU A 32 12.78 -0.18 2.82
CA LEU A 32 13.63 -0.92 3.75
C LEU A 32 14.41 -2.07 3.10
N GLY A 33 14.01 -2.50 1.90
CA GLY A 33 14.60 -3.62 1.17
C GLY A 33 14.43 -4.98 1.87
N LYS A 34 13.45 -5.11 2.78
CA LYS A 34 13.20 -6.34 3.53
C LYS A 34 11.72 -6.54 3.83
N TRP A 35 11.33 -7.80 4.03
CA TRP A 35 10.05 -8.15 4.63
C TRP A 35 9.98 -7.67 6.07
N VAL A 36 8.81 -7.21 6.47
CA VAL A 36 8.52 -6.73 7.81
C VAL A 36 7.34 -7.49 8.40
N ASN A 37 7.38 -7.72 9.71
CA ASN A 37 6.19 -8.13 10.45
C ASN A 37 5.24 -6.94 10.69
N LEU A 38 4.02 -7.19 11.18
CA LEU A 38 3.04 -6.12 11.41
C LEU A 38 3.57 -5.01 12.33
N GLN A 39 4.26 -5.37 13.42
CA GLN A 39 4.80 -4.37 14.36
C GLN A 39 5.86 -3.49 13.69
N GLU A 40 6.74 -4.07 12.87
CA GLU A 40 7.69 -3.31 12.06
C GLU A 40 6.98 -2.42 11.02
N GLY A 41 5.87 -2.88 10.43
CA GLY A 41 5.03 -2.06 9.55
C GLY A 41 4.39 -0.87 10.29
N ILE A 42 3.89 -1.08 11.51
CA ILE A 42 3.35 0.01 12.36
C ILE A 42 4.46 1.03 12.67
N ASN A 43 5.66 0.56 13.01
CA ASN A 43 6.80 1.43 13.27
C ASN A 43 7.19 2.23 12.01
N TYR A 44 7.10 1.61 10.82
CA TYR A 44 7.32 2.31 9.56
C TYR A 44 6.29 3.43 9.34
N ALA A 45 5.00 3.18 9.54
CA ALA A 45 3.96 4.22 9.45
C ALA A 45 4.22 5.38 10.44
N GLN A 46 4.61 5.06 11.68
CA GLN A 46 4.99 6.06 12.67
C GLN A 46 6.21 6.89 12.24
N LEU A 47 7.20 6.26 11.61
CA LEU A 47 8.36 6.98 11.05
C LEU A 47 7.92 7.93 9.92
N MET A 48 7.05 7.48 9.01
CA MET A 48 6.52 8.32 7.93
C MET A 48 5.78 9.56 8.48
N ASN A 49 5.08 9.40 9.60
CA ASN A 49 4.44 10.52 10.31
C ASN A 49 5.45 11.50 10.92
N GLN A 50 6.55 11.00 11.49
CA GLN A 50 7.59 11.86 12.08
C GLN A 50 8.32 12.70 11.03
N ILE A 51 8.48 12.18 9.81
CA ILE A 51 9.15 12.89 8.72
C ILE A 51 8.19 13.71 7.86
N TYR A 52 6.89 13.74 8.19
CA TYR A 52 5.84 14.39 7.43
C TYR A 52 5.85 13.98 5.94
N ALA A 53 5.94 12.67 5.67
CA ALA A 53 5.93 12.16 4.30
C ALA A 53 4.67 12.66 3.58
N GLY A 54 4.83 13.25 2.39
CA GLY A 54 3.70 13.84 1.66
C GLY A 54 3.09 15.10 2.29
N GLY A 55 3.71 15.66 3.34
CA GLY A 55 3.13 16.73 4.15
C GLY A 55 2.07 16.27 5.15
N GLN A 56 1.88 14.95 5.32
CA GLN A 56 0.90 14.34 6.21
C GLN A 56 1.57 13.73 7.45
N SER A 57 0.82 13.55 8.53
CA SER A 57 1.33 12.98 9.79
C SER A 57 0.40 11.94 10.44
N ASP A 58 -0.52 11.38 9.66
CA ASP A 58 -1.57 10.45 10.06
C ASP A 58 -1.56 9.14 9.24
N TRP A 59 -0.43 8.80 8.63
CA TRP A 59 -0.19 7.49 7.99
C TRP A 59 -0.44 6.36 8.99
N ALA A 60 -1.18 5.35 8.53
CA ALA A 60 -1.57 4.19 9.31
C ALA A 60 -1.49 2.91 8.48
N ILE A 61 -1.60 1.75 9.14
CA ILE A 61 -1.78 0.48 8.43
C ILE A 61 -3.20 0.44 7.85
N PRO A 62 -3.36 0.16 6.55
CA PRO A 62 -4.68 0.11 5.90
C PRO A 62 -5.56 -0.98 6.51
N ASN A 63 -6.87 -0.77 6.47
CA ASN A 63 -7.83 -1.81 6.84
C ASN A 63 -8.01 -2.81 5.66
N LYS A 64 -8.84 -3.84 5.84
CA LYS A 64 -9.04 -4.85 4.79
C LYS A 64 -9.69 -4.27 3.54
N GLU A 65 -10.70 -3.41 3.71
CA GLU A 65 -11.42 -2.78 2.60
C GLU A 65 -10.49 -1.88 1.77
N ASP A 66 -9.63 -1.09 2.43
CA ASP A 66 -8.64 -0.25 1.74
C ASP A 66 -7.71 -1.09 0.85
N LEU A 67 -7.24 -2.24 1.35
CA LEU A 67 -6.37 -3.15 0.59
C LEU A 67 -7.09 -3.83 -0.56
N LEU A 68 -8.36 -4.21 -0.38
CA LEU A 68 -9.18 -4.75 -1.46
C LEU A 68 -9.41 -3.70 -2.55
N ASN A 69 -9.57 -2.44 -2.16
CA ASN A 69 -9.74 -1.32 -3.08
C ASN A 69 -8.45 -1.00 -3.87
N LEU A 70 -7.26 -1.28 -3.33
CA LEU A 70 -5.99 -1.17 -4.05
C LEU A 70 -5.85 -2.22 -5.16
N TYR A 71 -6.42 -3.41 -4.95
CA TYR A 71 -6.40 -4.47 -5.94
C TYR A 71 -7.32 -4.14 -7.10
N VAL A 72 -6.76 -4.12 -8.31
CA VAL A 72 -7.55 -4.01 -9.53
C VAL A 72 -6.99 -4.92 -10.60
N GLU A 73 -7.77 -5.94 -10.97
CA GLU A 73 -7.38 -7.04 -11.86
C GLU A 73 -6.81 -6.56 -13.20
N GLU A 74 -7.34 -5.47 -13.78
CA GLU A 74 -6.86 -4.95 -15.07
C GLU A 74 -5.51 -4.24 -14.99
N PHE A 75 -5.05 -3.87 -13.79
CA PHE A 75 -3.74 -3.30 -13.61
C PHE A 75 -2.67 -4.39 -13.57
N ASN A 76 -1.50 -4.06 -14.09
CA ASN A 76 -0.35 -4.94 -14.09
C ASN A 76 0.90 -4.10 -13.82
N GLN A 77 1.50 -4.39 -12.67
CA GLN A 77 2.76 -3.83 -12.21
C GLN A 77 3.65 -4.98 -11.73
N LYS A 78 4.91 -4.69 -11.38
CA LYS A 78 5.89 -5.71 -10.98
C LYS A 78 6.27 -5.59 -9.51
N ASP A 79 6.16 -6.70 -8.79
CA ASP A 79 6.71 -6.82 -7.43
C ASP A 79 8.24 -6.92 -7.45
N TRP A 80 8.86 -6.94 -6.27
CA TRP A 80 10.32 -7.01 -6.12
C TRP A 80 10.95 -8.29 -6.70
N GLU A 81 10.15 -9.35 -6.92
CA GLU A 81 10.58 -10.61 -7.54
C GLU A 81 10.34 -10.61 -9.06
N GLY A 82 9.78 -9.55 -9.63
CA GLY A 82 9.42 -9.44 -11.05
C GLY A 82 8.11 -10.16 -11.43
N ASN A 83 7.32 -10.59 -10.45
CA ASN A 83 6.00 -11.17 -10.67
C ASN A 83 4.96 -10.07 -10.93
N ASP A 84 3.90 -10.41 -11.65
CA ASP A 84 2.75 -9.52 -11.86
C ASP A 84 2.00 -9.30 -10.55
N VAL A 85 1.66 -8.05 -10.27
CA VAL A 85 0.75 -7.62 -9.20
C VAL A 85 -0.28 -6.66 -9.76
N HIS A 86 -1.49 -6.71 -9.20
CA HIS A 86 -2.66 -6.00 -9.70
C HIS A 86 -2.91 -4.71 -8.93
N ILE A 87 -2.02 -3.73 -9.13
CA ILE A 87 -2.07 -2.40 -8.51
C ILE A 87 -1.76 -1.32 -9.56
N ALA A 88 -2.26 -0.10 -9.34
CA ALA A 88 -2.12 0.98 -10.31
C ALA A 88 -0.66 1.32 -10.62
N PRO A 89 -0.33 1.68 -11.88
CA PRO A 89 1.02 2.05 -12.27
C PRO A 89 1.51 3.38 -11.66
N SER A 90 0.62 4.12 -10.98
CA SER A 90 0.99 5.32 -10.20
C SER A 90 1.83 4.96 -8.97
N PHE A 91 1.72 3.74 -8.45
CA PHE A 91 2.60 3.21 -7.40
C PHE A 91 3.96 2.85 -8.00
N LEU A 92 5.02 2.90 -7.18
CA LEU A 92 6.36 2.52 -7.63
C LEU A 92 6.50 1.01 -7.73
N THR A 93 7.23 0.57 -8.76
CA THR A 93 7.53 -0.85 -9.01
C THR A 93 8.44 -1.41 -7.93
N ASN A 94 8.58 -2.73 -7.89
CA ASN A 94 9.36 -3.47 -6.89
C ASN A 94 8.76 -3.38 -5.47
N CYS A 95 7.45 -3.23 -5.36
CA CYS A 95 6.74 -3.28 -4.09
C CYS A 95 6.65 -4.72 -3.56
N SER A 96 6.23 -4.87 -2.30
CA SER A 96 5.72 -6.13 -1.79
C SER A 96 4.44 -6.54 -2.55
N HIS A 97 4.22 -7.86 -2.67
CA HIS A 97 2.92 -8.39 -3.08
C HIS A 97 2.00 -8.74 -1.89
N TYR A 98 2.53 -8.89 -0.67
CA TYR A 98 1.74 -9.13 0.54
C TYR A 98 1.66 -7.87 1.39
N LEU A 99 0.45 -7.38 1.61
CA LEU A 99 0.20 -6.18 2.43
C LEU A 99 -0.49 -6.54 3.74
N TRP A 100 0.00 -5.96 4.84
CA TRP A 100 -0.62 -6.12 6.17
C TRP A 100 -1.88 -5.26 6.28
N SER A 101 -2.92 -5.84 6.87
CA SER A 101 -4.10 -5.11 7.32
C SER A 101 -4.01 -4.82 8.82
N SER A 102 -4.67 -3.75 9.27
CA SER A 102 -4.88 -3.44 10.68
C SER A 102 -5.90 -4.39 11.35
N GLU A 103 -6.59 -5.22 10.56
CA GLU A 103 -7.59 -6.16 11.04
C GLU A 103 -7.01 -7.54 11.36
N ASN A 104 -7.70 -8.26 12.24
CA ASN A 104 -7.45 -9.66 12.54
C ASN A 104 -8.53 -10.55 11.91
N ASN A 105 -8.15 -11.78 11.54
CA ASN A 105 -9.11 -12.80 11.17
C ASN A 105 -9.86 -13.34 12.40
N SER A 106 -10.85 -14.23 12.18
CA SER A 106 -11.65 -14.86 13.25
C SER A 106 -10.83 -15.63 14.29
N ASN A 107 -9.59 -16.00 13.96
CA ASN A 107 -8.67 -16.73 14.83
C ASN A 107 -7.69 -15.80 15.57
N GLY A 108 -7.86 -14.47 15.45
CA GLY A 108 -6.99 -13.47 16.07
C GLY A 108 -5.63 -13.30 15.39
N GLN A 109 -5.47 -13.79 14.16
CA GLN A 109 -4.24 -13.60 13.38
C GLN A 109 -4.36 -12.38 12.48
N ASN A 110 -3.28 -11.60 12.40
CA ASN A 110 -3.17 -10.42 11.54
C ASN A 110 -3.49 -10.78 10.08
N LEU A 111 -4.42 -10.04 9.48
CA LEU A 111 -4.85 -10.25 8.10
C LEU A 111 -3.83 -9.68 7.11
N ARG A 112 -3.70 -10.36 5.96
CA ARG A 112 -2.90 -9.91 4.83
C ARG A 112 -3.66 -10.12 3.53
N ILE A 113 -3.39 -9.27 2.56
CA ILE A 113 -3.91 -9.35 1.19
C ILE A 113 -2.74 -9.59 0.23
N ASP A 114 -2.92 -10.51 -0.73
CA ASP A 114 -1.97 -10.81 -1.80
C ASP A 114 -2.39 -10.07 -3.07
N LEU A 115 -1.58 -9.12 -3.53
CA LEU A 115 -1.84 -8.37 -4.76
C LEU A 115 -1.60 -9.19 -6.04
N LYS A 116 -1.01 -10.39 -5.94
CA LYS A 116 -0.91 -11.30 -7.09
C LYS A 116 -2.24 -11.96 -7.41
N ARG A 117 -3.06 -12.22 -6.39
CA ARG A 117 -4.26 -13.08 -6.49
C ARG A 117 -5.26 -12.72 -5.41
N LEU A 118 -6.43 -12.23 -5.82
CA LEU A 118 -7.61 -12.06 -4.98
C LEU A 118 -8.81 -12.83 -5.54
#